data_AF-A0A956BE32-F1
#
_entry.id   AF-A0A956BE32-F1
#
_cell.length_a   1.000
_cell.length_b   1.000
_cell.length_c   1.000
_cell.angle_alpha   90.00
_cell.angle_beta   90.00
_cell.angle_gamma   90.00
#
_symmetry.space_group_name_H-M   'P 1'
#
loop_
_entity.id
_entity.type
_entity.pdbx_description
1 polymer ?
#
loop_
_entity_poly.entity_id
_entity_poly.type
_entity_poly.pdbx_seq_one_letter_code
_entity_poly.pdbx_strand_id
1 'polypeptide(L)'
;MRDGCLIFVGDVHLGRRPATAADGLAACGLDARDVSPAAAWRATVDEALSVAARAVVLAGDVVESEVDRFEAFAALEAGVRRLTDAGVAVFGVAGNHDGLVLPRLAERIAGFTLLGAGGRWQVAPVPGVGAPVDLLGWSFPARHHRGDPLADPSFQA
;
A
#
# COMPACT_ATOMS: atom_id res chain seq x y z
N MET A 1 -26.96 -8.46 -3.66
CA MET A 1 -25.60 -8.05 -4.10
C MET A 1 -24.78 -7.91 -2.84
N ARG A 2 -23.57 -8.50 -2.76
CA ARG A 2 -22.70 -8.24 -1.60
C ARG A 2 -22.16 -6.82 -1.78
N ASP A 3 -22.23 -6.00 -0.75
CA ASP A 3 -21.52 -4.72 -0.73
C ASP A 3 -20.04 -5.00 -0.96
N GLY A 4 -19.40 -4.26 -1.87
CA GLY A 4 -18.01 -4.50 -2.24
C GLY A 4 -17.07 -4.29 -1.05
N CYS A 5 -16.22 -5.28 -0.76
CA CYS A 5 -15.27 -5.23 0.34
C CYS A 5 -14.11 -4.27 0.05
N LEU A 6 -13.57 -3.62 1.08
CA LEU A 6 -12.35 -2.83 1.02
C LEU A 6 -11.26 -3.53 1.83
N ILE A 7 -10.06 -3.68 1.26
CA ILE A 7 -8.91 -4.27 1.95
C ILE A 7 -7.91 -3.17 2.26
N PHE A 8 -7.57 -3.02 3.54
CA PHE A 8 -6.53 -2.11 4.00
C PHE A 8 -5.27 -2.92 4.35
N VAL A 9 -4.13 -2.47 3.86
CA VAL A 9 -2.83 -3.09 4.13
C VAL A 9 -1.78 -2.02 4.31
N GLY A 10 -0.99 -2.11 5.37
CA GLY A 10 0.14 -1.21 5.66
C GLY A 10 1.27 -2.00 6.29
N ASP A 11 2.40 -1.32 6.55
CA ASP A 11 3.57 -1.89 7.23
C ASP A 11 4.06 -3.20 6.58
N VAL A 12 3.97 -3.28 5.25
CA VAL A 12 4.41 -4.45 4.50
C VAL A 12 5.93 -4.51 4.48
N HIS A 13 6.61 -3.37 4.39
CA HIS A 13 8.07 -3.27 4.33
C HIS A 13 8.70 -4.13 3.22
N LEU A 14 8.16 -4.05 1.99
CA LEU A 14 8.76 -4.68 0.81
C LEU A 14 10.23 -4.31 0.67
N GLY A 15 11.06 -5.32 0.40
CA GLY A 15 12.53 -5.20 0.37
C GLY A 15 13.21 -5.68 1.66
N ARG A 16 12.48 -5.73 2.79
CA ARG A 16 13.03 -6.26 4.04
C ARG A 16 13.28 -7.76 3.97
N ARG A 17 14.44 -8.18 4.48
CA ARG A 17 14.80 -9.59 4.66
C ARG A 17 14.85 -9.91 6.16
N PRO A 18 14.07 -10.89 6.67
CA PRO A 18 14.14 -11.26 8.08
C PRO A 18 15.47 -11.97 8.38
N ALA A 19 16.50 -11.22 8.77
CA ALA A 19 17.85 -11.75 8.97
C ALA A 19 17.96 -12.76 10.11
N THR A 20 17.13 -12.61 11.16
CA THR A 20 17.19 -13.45 12.38
C THR A 20 16.31 -14.70 12.33
N ALA A 21 15.43 -14.81 11.33
CA ALA A 21 14.47 -15.92 11.24
C ALA A 21 14.92 -17.04 10.28
N ALA A 22 15.95 -16.82 9.46
CA ALA A 22 16.33 -17.74 8.39
C ALA A 22 16.62 -19.17 8.88
N ASP A 23 17.40 -19.30 9.97
CA ASP A 23 17.76 -20.60 10.53
C ASP A 23 16.55 -21.32 11.18
N GLY A 24 15.65 -20.55 11.82
CA GLY A 24 14.43 -21.08 12.43
C GLY A 24 13.37 -21.51 11.41
N LEU A 25 13.29 -20.81 10.26
CA LEU A 25 12.34 -21.14 9.19
C LEU A 25 12.69 -22.46 8.50
N ALA A 26 13.98 -22.66 8.21
CA ALA A 26 14.46 -23.92 7.63
C ALA A 26 14.18 -25.11 8.56
N ALA A 27 14.35 -24.95 9.88
CA ALA A 27 14.03 -25.98 10.86
C ALA A 27 12.53 -26.33 10.90
N CYS A 28 11.65 -25.41 10.51
CA CYS A 28 10.20 -25.63 10.37
C CYS A 28 9.79 -26.09 8.95
N GLY A 29 10.74 -26.31 8.05
CA GLY A 29 10.46 -26.70 6.66
C GLY A 29 9.87 -25.57 5.79
N LEU A 30 10.07 -24.32 6.18
CA LEU A 30 9.56 -23.14 5.48
C LEU A 30 10.67 -22.47 4.67
N ASP A 31 10.36 -22.06 3.44
CA ASP A 31 11.23 -21.19 2.65
C ASP A 31 11.03 -19.74 3.08
N ALA A 32 12.12 -19.02 3.38
CA ALA A 32 12.07 -17.60 3.76
C ALA A 32 11.39 -16.72 2.70
N ARG A 33 11.39 -17.14 1.43
CA ARG A 33 10.70 -16.44 0.33
C ARG A 33 9.18 -16.53 0.45
N ASP A 34 8.66 -17.61 1.03
CA ASP A 34 7.22 -17.86 1.19
C ASP A 34 6.64 -17.15 2.41
N VAL A 35 7.49 -16.71 3.34
CA VAL A 35 7.12 -15.92 4.53
C VAL A 35 7.75 -14.52 4.53
N SER A 36 7.99 -13.99 3.32
CA SER A 36 8.57 -12.66 3.11
C SER A 36 7.50 -11.57 2.96
N PRO A 37 7.86 -10.27 3.14
CA PRO A 37 7.02 -9.14 2.74
C PRO A 37 6.46 -9.26 1.31
N ALA A 38 7.28 -9.74 0.38
CA ALA A 38 6.85 -9.93 -1.01
C ALA A 38 5.81 -11.05 -1.15
N ALA A 39 5.91 -12.11 -0.35
CA ALA A 39 4.88 -13.16 -0.29
C ALA A 39 3.58 -12.63 0.34
N ALA A 40 3.68 -11.88 1.43
CA ALA A 40 2.51 -11.24 2.05
C ALA A 40 1.80 -10.32 1.05
N TRP A 41 2.54 -9.49 0.31
CA TRP A 41 1.97 -8.63 -0.73
C TRP A 41 1.28 -9.43 -1.85
N ARG A 42 1.92 -10.51 -2.35
CA ARG A 42 1.28 -11.39 -3.35
C ARG A 42 -0.01 -12.01 -2.82
N ALA A 43 0.00 -12.51 -1.58
CA ALA A 43 -1.18 -13.09 -0.95
C ALA A 43 -2.30 -12.05 -0.80
N THR A 44 -1.99 -10.81 -0.42
CA THR A 44 -2.96 -9.72 -0.36
C THR A 44 -3.58 -9.42 -1.73
N VAL A 45 -2.76 -9.38 -2.79
CA VAL A 45 -3.26 -9.19 -4.16
C VAL A 45 -4.16 -10.35 -4.59
N ASP A 46 -3.73 -11.58 -4.34
CA ASP A 46 -4.49 -12.78 -4.72
C ASP A 46 -5.83 -12.85 -3.97
N GLU A 47 -5.84 -12.52 -2.67
CA GLU A 47 -7.07 -12.44 -1.88
C GLU A 47 -8.00 -11.34 -2.37
N ALA A 48 -7.47 -10.13 -2.65
CA ALA A 48 -8.26 -9.02 -3.16
C ALA A 48 -8.94 -9.35 -4.49
N LEU A 49 -8.24 -10.07 -5.37
CA LEU A 49 -8.81 -10.56 -6.62
C LEU A 49 -9.84 -11.67 -6.39
N SER A 50 -9.56 -12.62 -5.49
CA SER A 50 -10.44 -13.74 -5.14
C SER A 50 -11.80 -13.26 -4.63
N VAL A 51 -11.80 -12.26 -3.75
CA VAL A 51 -13.04 -11.69 -3.18
C VAL A 51 -13.67 -10.60 -4.04
N ALA A 52 -13.08 -10.29 -5.20
CA ALA A 52 -13.46 -9.16 -6.06
C ALA A 52 -13.60 -7.86 -5.23
N ALA A 53 -12.55 -7.53 -4.49
CA ALA A 53 -12.51 -6.34 -3.66
C ALA A 53 -12.84 -5.09 -4.49
N ARG A 54 -13.60 -4.18 -3.91
CA ARG A 54 -13.92 -2.89 -4.52
C ARG A 54 -12.66 -2.03 -4.62
N ALA A 55 -11.85 -2.04 -3.57
CA ALA A 55 -10.57 -1.37 -3.56
C ALA A 55 -9.58 -2.03 -2.59
N VAL A 56 -8.29 -1.81 -2.87
CA VAL A 56 -7.18 -2.04 -1.95
C VAL A 56 -6.60 -0.68 -1.55
N VAL A 57 -6.41 -0.47 -0.25
CA VAL A 57 -5.89 0.78 0.32
C VAL A 57 -4.56 0.50 1.01
N LEU A 58 -3.48 1.07 0.48
CA LEU A 58 -2.14 1.03 1.05
C LEU A 58 -2.02 2.07 2.17
N ALA A 59 -1.99 1.63 3.41
CA ALA A 59 -2.07 2.47 4.61
C ALA A 59 -0.70 3.00 5.12
N GLY A 60 0.33 2.97 4.29
CA GLY A 60 1.68 3.42 4.60
C GLY A 60 2.67 2.31 4.93
N ASP A 61 3.95 2.66 4.91
CA ASP A 61 5.14 1.81 5.09
C ASP A 61 5.08 0.50 4.27
N VAL A 62 4.74 0.65 3.00
CA VAL A 62 4.62 -0.44 2.04
C VAL A 62 6.00 -0.95 1.61
N VAL A 63 6.98 -0.05 1.49
CA VAL A 63 8.38 -0.39 1.21
C VAL A 63 9.27 -0.13 2.41
N GLU A 64 10.32 -0.93 2.60
CA GLU A 64 11.25 -0.81 3.73
C GLU A 64 12.16 0.40 3.62
N SER A 65 12.69 0.66 2.44
CA SER A 65 13.66 1.72 2.25
C SER A 65 13.63 2.15 0.83
N GLU A 66 13.85 3.45 0.65
CA GLU A 66 14.10 3.97 -0.67
C GLU A 66 15.28 3.26 -1.32
N VAL A 67 16.27 2.68 -0.62
CA VAL A 67 17.54 2.18 -1.20
C VAL A 67 17.46 0.76 -1.80
N ASP A 68 16.46 -0.06 -1.46
CA ASP A 68 16.32 -1.45 -1.95
C ASP A 68 15.65 -1.52 -3.36
N ARG A 69 16.10 -0.63 -4.26
CA ARG A 69 15.35 0.08 -5.32
C ARG A 69 14.72 -0.68 -6.49
N PHE A 70 14.88 -1.99 -6.64
CA PHE A 70 14.35 -2.66 -7.84
C PHE A 70 13.37 -3.79 -7.52
N GLU A 71 13.73 -4.70 -6.62
CA GLU A 71 12.88 -5.85 -6.32
C GLU A 71 11.59 -5.43 -5.59
N ALA A 72 11.70 -4.53 -4.60
CA ALA A 72 10.55 -4.02 -3.85
C ALA A 72 9.61 -3.21 -4.74
N PHE A 73 10.17 -2.30 -5.54
CA PHE A 73 9.39 -1.48 -6.48
C PHE A 73 8.73 -2.34 -7.56
N ALA A 74 9.45 -3.30 -8.16
CA ALA A 74 8.89 -4.18 -9.17
C ALA A 74 7.77 -5.07 -8.61
N ALA A 75 7.92 -5.59 -7.39
CA ALA A 75 6.88 -6.37 -6.73
C ALA A 75 5.63 -5.53 -6.45
N LEU A 76 5.81 -4.30 -5.96
CA LEU A 76 4.72 -3.36 -5.74
C LEU A 76 4.02 -2.99 -7.05
N GLU A 77 4.78 -2.55 -8.05
CA GLU A 77 4.27 -2.18 -9.39
C GLU A 77 3.49 -3.33 -10.02
N ALA A 78 4.03 -4.56 -9.97
CA ALA A 78 3.36 -5.74 -10.51
C ALA A 78 2.04 -6.05 -9.79
N GLY A 79 2.02 -6.01 -8.46
CA GLY A 79 0.79 -6.24 -7.68
C GLY A 79 -0.28 -5.19 -7.94
N VAL A 80 0.11 -3.91 -7.98
CA VAL A 80 -0.84 -2.81 -8.26
C VAL A 80 -1.38 -2.89 -9.67
N ARG A 81 -0.54 -3.19 -10.68
CA ARG A 81 -1.02 -3.44 -12.06
C ARG A 81 -2.02 -4.58 -12.12
N ARG A 82 -1.74 -5.72 -11.49
CA ARG A 82 -2.66 -6.87 -11.44
C ARG A 82 -4.03 -6.47 -10.89
N LEU A 83 -4.06 -5.67 -9.82
CA LEU A 83 -5.31 -5.17 -9.23
C LEU A 83 -6.04 -4.22 -10.18
N THR A 84 -5.35 -3.21 -10.71
CA THR A 84 -5.96 -2.19 -11.57
C THR A 84 -6.45 -2.77 -12.89
N ASP A 85 -5.71 -3.71 -13.47
CA ASP A 85 -6.09 -4.39 -14.73
C ASP A 85 -7.33 -5.27 -14.53
N ALA A 86 -7.57 -5.75 -13.31
CA ALA A 86 -8.78 -6.48 -12.93
C ALA A 86 -9.95 -5.56 -12.51
N GLY A 87 -9.77 -4.24 -12.55
CA GLY A 87 -10.79 -3.25 -12.17
C GLY A 87 -10.91 -3.00 -10.67
N VAL A 88 -9.97 -3.48 -9.85
CA VAL A 88 -9.87 -3.15 -8.42
C VAL A 88 -9.20 -1.80 -8.29
N ALA A 89 -9.87 -0.82 -7.67
CA ALA A 89 -9.27 0.48 -7.42
C ALA A 89 -8.14 0.36 -6.38
N VAL A 90 -7.04 1.10 -6.57
CA VAL A 90 -5.93 1.08 -5.61
C VAL A 90 -5.66 2.50 -5.13
N PHE A 91 -5.71 2.67 -3.81
CA PHE A 91 -5.38 3.93 -3.14
C PHE A 91 -4.16 3.72 -2.25
N GLY A 92 -3.48 4.80 -1.92
CA GLY A 92 -2.43 4.75 -0.91
C GLY A 92 -2.19 6.07 -0.21
N VAL A 93 -1.62 5.98 0.98
CA VAL A 93 -0.93 7.08 1.67
C VAL A 93 0.52 6.67 1.88
N ALA A 94 1.45 7.60 1.73
CA ALA A 94 2.86 7.34 1.99
C ALA A 94 3.12 7.39 3.50
N GLY A 95 3.68 6.30 4.03
CA GLY A 95 4.35 6.30 5.33
C GLY A 95 5.72 6.96 5.25
N ASN A 96 6.45 6.99 6.36
CA ASN A 96 7.76 7.62 6.42
C ASN A 96 8.83 6.86 5.61
N HIS A 97 8.60 5.60 5.26
CA HIS A 97 9.50 4.83 4.40
C HIS A 97 9.15 4.92 2.90
N ASP A 98 7.95 5.41 2.57
CA ASP A 98 7.40 5.40 1.21
C ASP A 98 7.66 6.68 0.41
N GLY A 99 8.27 7.69 1.02
CA GLY A 99 8.23 9.11 0.60
C GLY A 99 8.64 9.41 -0.85
N LEU A 100 9.40 8.53 -1.50
CA LEU A 100 9.69 8.62 -2.95
C LEU A 100 9.02 7.52 -3.80
N VAL A 101 8.65 6.40 -3.19
CA VAL A 101 8.19 5.21 -3.93
C VAL A 101 6.73 5.33 -4.34
N LEU A 102 5.83 5.66 -3.42
CA LEU A 102 4.40 5.79 -3.76
C LEU A 102 4.11 6.98 -4.68
N PRO A 103 4.74 8.17 -4.54
CA PRO A 103 4.60 9.23 -5.53
C PRO A 103 5.00 8.80 -6.94
N ARG A 104 6.14 8.11 -7.08
CA ARG A 104 6.61 7.57 -8.36
C ARG A 104 5.69 6.49 -8.93
N LEU A 105 5.07 5.68 -8.06
CA LEU A 105 4.08 4.69 -8.47
C LEU A 105 2.83 5.37 -9.07
N ALA A 106 2.35 6.45 -8.44
CA ALA A 106 1.20 7.24 -8.92
C ALA A 106 1.47 7.90 -10.27
N GLU A 107 2.71 8.31 -10.54
CA GLU A 107 3.11 8.82 -11.85
C GLU A 107 3.12 7.73 -12.95
N ARG A 108 3.28 6.45 -12.58
CA ARG A 108 3.46 5.34 -13.53
C ARG A 108 2.21 4.50 -13.78
N ILE A 109 1.29 4.47 -12.82
CA ILE A 109 0.06 3.68 -12.89
C ILE A 109 -1.13 4.62 -12.69
N ALA A 110 -1.82 4.96 -13.78
CA ALA A 110 -3.01 5.82 -13.73
C ALA A 110 -4.14 5.25 -12.83
N GLY A 111 -4.17 3.94 -12.60
CA GLY A 111 -5.12 3.27 -11.70
C GLY A 111 -4.75 3.31 -10.21
N PHE A 112 -3.60 3.88 -9.85
CA PHE A 112 -3.20 4.08 -8.45
C PHE A 112 -3.35 5.54 -8.04
N THR A 113 -4.08 5.78 -6.95
CA THR A 113 -4.29 7.13 -6.40
C THR A 113 -3.55 7.29 -5.08
N LEU A 114 -2.51 8.14 -5.07
CA LEU A 114 -1.86 8.59 -3.84
C LEU A 114 -2.66 9.75 -3.23
N LEU A 115 -3.14 9.57 -2.00
CA LEU A 115 -3.87 10.58 -1.25
C LEU A 115 -2.94 11.41 -0.37
N GLY A 116 -3.16 12.71 -0.37
CA GLY A 116 -2.54 13.63 0.57
C GLY A 116 -1.05 13.86 0.34
N ALA A 117 -0.62 13.73 -0.93
CA ALA A 117 0.74 14.01 -1.36
C ALA A 117 1.20 15.41 -0.90
N GLY A 118 2.41 15.46 -0.33
CA GLY A 118 2.98 16.69 0.21
C GLY A 118 2.46 17.08 1.60
N GLY A 119 1.84 16.15 2.36
CA GLY A 119 1.42 16.40 3.73
C GLY A 119 0.16 17.25 3.84
N ARG A 120 -0.78 17.10 2.90
CA ARG A 120 -2.10 17.75 2.95
C ARG A 120 -3.18 16.70 3.09
N TRP A 121 -4.26 16.98 3.79
CA TRP A 121 -5.41 16.08 3.81
C TRP A 121 -6.13 16.10 2.47
N GLN A 122 -6.56 14.93 2.01
CA GLN A 122 -7.29 14.77 0.77
C GLN A 122 -8.39 13.73 0.94
N VAL A 123 -9.57 14.05 0.43
CA VAL A 123 -10.69 13.13 0.32
C VAL A 123 -10.76 12.57 -1.10
N ALA A 124 -11.01 11.28 -1.24
CA ALA A 124 -11.32 10.65 -2.52
C ALA A 124 -12.46 9.63 -2.39
N PRO A 125 -13.46 9.67 -3.27
CA PRO A 125 -14.52 8.66 -3.30
C PRO A 125 -13.97 7.34 -3.80
N VAL A 126 -14.37 6.24 -3.16
CA VAL A 126 -14.08 4.89 -3.66
C VAL A 126 -15.06 4.58 -4.80
N PRO A 127 -14.60 4.32 -6.04
CA PRO A 127 -15.51 3.98 -7.13
C PRO A 127 -16.10 2.57 -6.96
N GLY A 128 -17.17 2.26 -7.71
CA GLY A 128 -17.78 0.93 -7.73
C GLY A 128 -19.13 0.85 -7.03
N VAL A 129 -19.67 -0.37 -6.96
CA VAL A 129 -21.01 -0.66 -6.41
C VAL A 129 -20.98 -0.87 -4.89
N GLY A 130 -22.08 -0.50 -4.23
CA GLY A 130 -22.25 -0.60 -2.78
C GLY A 130 -22.51 0.77 -2.15
N ALA A 131 -22.50 0.83 -0.82
CA ALA A 131 -22.61 2.09 -0.09
C ALA A 131 -21.52 3.10 -0.54
N PRO A 132 -21.82 4.40 -0.68
CA PRO A 132 -20.81 5.42 -0.89
C PRO A 132 -19.79 5.41 0.26
N VAL A 133 -18.50 5.38 -0.08
CA VAL A 133 -17.40 5.44 0.87
C VAL A 133 -16.39 6.45 0.34
N ASP A 134 -15.99 7.38 1.20
CA ASP A 134 -14.91 8.31 0.94
C ASP A 134 -13.69 7.93 1.79
N LEU A 135 -12.51 7.99 1.19
CA LEU A 135 -11.24 7.83 1.88
C LEU A 135 -10.68 9.22 2.20
N LEU A 136 -10.41 9.47 3.47
CA LEU A 136 -9.64 10.63 3.92
C LEU A 136 -8.20 10.17 4.16
N GLY A 137 -7.25 10.74 3.42
CA GLY A 137 -5.85 10.34 3.46
C GLY A 137 -4.90 11.53 3.64
N TRP A 138 -3.79 11.26 4.33
CA TRP A 138 -2.67 12.18 4.51
C TRP A 138 -1.37 11.38 4.34
N SER A 139 -0.47 11.86 3.48
CA SER A 139 0.83 11.21 3.23
C SER A 139 1.95 11.97 3.91
N PHE A 140 2.93 11.25 4.46
CA PHE A 140 4.16 11.84 4.95
C PHE A 140 4.83 12.68 3.86
N PRO A 141 5.08 13.99 4.08
CA PRO A 141 5.73 14.85 3.10
C PRO A 141 7.22 14.53 2.93
N ALA A 142 7.81 13.85 3.90
CA ALA A 142 9.21 13.43 3.95
C ALA A 142 9.37 12.29 4.96
N ARG A 143 10.55 11.67 5.01
CA ARG A 143 10.91 10.61 5.98
C ARG A 143 10.66 10.99 7.44
N HIS A 144 10.64 12.27 7.77
CA HIS A 144 10.26 12.73 9.10
C HIS A 144 9.31 13.91 8.98
N HIS A 145 8.26 13.88 9.80
CA HIS A 145 7.36 15.00 10.00
C HIS A 145 7.24 15.25 11.51
N ARG A 146 7.40 16.51 11.93
CA ARG A 146 7.41 16.91 13.35
C ARG A 146 6.14 17.65 13.79
N GLY A 147 5.28 18.02 12.84
CA GLY A 147 4.00 18.63 13.13
C GLY A 147 2.95 17.59 13.48
N ASP A 148 1.87 18.05 14.10
CA ASP A 148 0.64 17.26 14.21
C ASP A 148 -0.12 17.39 12.88
N PRO A 149 -0.33 16.30 12.13
CA PRO A 149 -1.08 16.36 10.87
C PRO A 149 -2.53 16.81 11.09
N LEU A 150 -3.12 16.59 12.27
CA LEU A 150 -4.49 17.03 12.59
C LEU A 150 -4.59 18.54 12.86
N ALA A 151 -3.46 19.20 13.10
CA ALA A 151 -3.40 20.66 13.21
C ALA A 151 -3.30 21.38 11.86
N ASP A 152 -3.21 20.63 10.75
CA ASP A 152 -3.15 21.21 9.41
C ASP A 152 -4.52 21.80 9.00
N PRO A 153 -4.57 23.04 8.46
CA PRO A 153 -5.83 23.66 8.03
C PRO A 153 -6.63 22.89 6.96
N SER A 154 -5.98 21.98 6.23
CA SER A 154 -6.64 21.10 5.26
C SER A 154 -7.43 19.96 5.92
N PHE A 155 -7.20 19.68 7.20
CA PHE A 155 -7.98 18.70 7.94
C PHE A 155 -9.40 19.23 8.18
N GLN A 156 -10.38 18.61 7.54
CA GLN A 156 -11.80 18.90 7.74
C GLN A 156 -12.48 17.59 8.15
N ALA A 157 -12.91 17.51 9.41
CA ALA A 157 -13.58 16.36 10.01
C ALA A 157 -15.09 16.39 9.77
#